data_AF-A0A961D2U2-F1
#
_entry.id   AF-A0A961D2U2-F1
#
_cell.length_a   1.000
_cell.length_b   1.000
_cell.length_c   1.000
_cell.angle_alpha   90.00
_cell.angle_beta   90.00
_cell.angle_gamma   90.00
#
_symmetry.space_group_name_H-M   'P 1'
#
loop_
_entity.id
_entity.type
_entity.pdbx_description
1 polymer ?
#
loop_
_entity_poly.entity_id
_entity_poly.type
_entity_poly.pdbx_seq_one_letter_code
_entity_poly.pdbx_strand_id
1 'polypeptide(L)'
;AVIGINPATDSPQATADLLHLLDDIRQRFAIPAQSCVLSHITTTIGLIEAGAPVDLPFQSIAGTEAANRAFGVDIALLREGRDAARSLHRGTVGDNVMYLETGQGSALSSGTHLGTGGKPVDQQTLETRAYAVARDLEPLLVNTVVGFIGPEYLYDGRQIIRAGLEDHFCGKLLGLPMGVDVCYTNHAEADQNDMDVLLNLLAAAGVAFVITVPGADDVMLGYQSLSFHDALVTRRTFGLAPAPEFEAWLRRVGMVDDAGRLTPFDVHHSPLRAIAGGSRAR
;
A
#
# COMPACT_ATOMS: atom_id res chain seq x y z
N ALA A 1 1.73 -6.24 -5.74
CA ALA A 1 1.24 -6.29 -4.37
C ALA A 1 -0.27 -6.16 -4.38
N VAL A 2 -0.80 -4.99 -4.76
CA VAL A 2 -2.24 -4.74 -4.87
C VAL A 2 -2.47 -3.67 -5.95
N ILE A 3 -3.63 -3.68 -6.60
CA ILE A 3 -4.13 -2.53 -7.37
C ILE A 3 -5.04 -1.73 -6.43
N GLY A 4 -4.53 -0.63 -5.90
CA GLY A 4 -5.18 0.19 -4.89
C GLY A 4 -5.78 1.48 -5.44
N ILE A 5 -6.88 1.94 -4.85
CA ILE A 5 -7.42 3.30 -5.05
C ILE A 5 -7.65 3.93 -3.68
N ASN A 6 -7.04 5.09 -3.42
CA ASN A 6 -7.44 5.95 -2.30
C ASN A 6 -8.65 6.80 -2.76
N PRO A 7 -9.87 6.57 -2.24
CA PRO A 7 -11.04 7.28 -2.71
C PRO A 7 -11.05 8.72 -2.18
N ALA A 8 -11.35 9.69 -3.03
CA ALA A 8 -11.50 11.10 -2.62
C ALA A 8 -12.73 11.39 -1.73
N THR A 9 -13.54 10.37 -1.44
CA THR A 9 -14.76 10.46 -0.65
C THR A 9 -14.95 9.19 0.18
N ASP A 10 -15.44 9.36 1.40
CA ASP A 10 -15.78 8.24 2.30
C ASP A 10 -17.15 7.60 1.99
N SER A 11 -17.73 7.85 0.82
CA SER A 11 -19.03 7.29 0.43
C SER A 11 -18.94 5.77 0.26
N PRO A 12 -19.77 4.98 0.99
CA PRO A 12 -19.83 3.53 0.79
C PRO A 12 -20.24 3.14 -0.63
N GLN A 13 -21.13 3.92 -1.26
CA GLN A 13 -21.55 3.67 -2.64
C GLN A 13 -20.39 3.88 -3.62
N ALA A 14 -19.64 4.98 -3.48
CA ALA A 14 -18.48 5.23 -4.34
C ALA A 14 -17.41 4.15 -4.17
N THR A 15 -17.20 3.70 -2.92
CA THR A 15 -16.30 2.58 -2.61
C THR A 15 -16.77 1.29 -3.28
N ALA A 16 -18.07 0.97 -3.22
CA ALA A 16 -18.65 -0.19 -3.89
C ALA A 16 -18.46 -0.14 -5.42
N ASP A 17 -18.73 1.01 -6.04
CA ASP A 17 -18.58 1.21 -7.48
C ASP A 17 -17.13 0.97 -7.92
N LEU A 18 -16.15 1.47 -7.15
CA LEU A 18 -14.72 1.26 -7.40
C LEU A 18 -14.30 -0.21 -7.20
N LEU A 19 -14.83 -0.88 -6.17
CA LEU A 19 -14.55 -2.30 -5.94
C LEU A 19 -15.06 -3.16 -7.09
N HIS A 20 -16.29 -2.94 -7.55
CA HIS A 20 -16.84 -3.64 -8.71
C HIS A 20 -16.07 -3.34 -9.99
N LEU A 21 -15.69 -2.08 -10.23
CA LEU A 21 -14.85 -1.71 -11.37
C LEU A 21 -13.52 -2.47 -11.38
N LEU A 22 -12.82 -2.52 -10.25
CA LEU A 22 -11.55 -3.22 -10.12
C LEU A 22 -11.71 -4.73 -10.30
N ASP A 23 -12.75 -5.32 -9.70
CA ASP A 23 -13.03 -6.75 -9.83
C ASP A 23 -13.37 -7.13 -11.28
N ASP A 24 -14.20 -6.34 -11.97
CA ASP A 24 -14.54 -6.55 -13.37
C ASP A 24 -13.29 -6.54 -14.27
N ILE A 25 -12.39 -5.57 -14.07
CA ILE A 25 -11.11 -5.50 -14.80
C ILE A 25 -10.26 -6.73 -14.50
N ARG A 26 -10.10 -7.08 -13.22
CA ARG A 26 -9.29 -8.22 -12.77
C ARG A 26 -9.79 -9.52 -13.37
N GLN A 27 -11.10 -9.76 -13.31
CA GLN A 27 -11.73 -10.97 -13.86
C GLN A 27 -11.64 -11.01 -15.40
N ARG A 28 -12.00 -9.91 -16.07
CA ARG A 28 -12.01 -9.82 -17.54
C ARG A 28 -10.64 -10.11 -18.16
N PHE A 29 -9.56 -9.67 -17.52
CA PHE A 29 -8.19 -9.88 -18.00
C PHE A 29 -7.44 -10.98 -17.24
N ALA A 30 -8.14 -11.72 -16.37
CA ALA A 30 -7.58 -12.77 -15.52
C ALA A 30 -6.28 -12.35 -14.81
N ILE A 31 -6.26 -11.13 -14.27
CA ILE A 31 -5.09 -10.54 -13.62
C ILE A 31 -4.88 -11.22 -12.25
N PRO A 32 -3.75 -11.89 -11.99
CA PRO A 32 -3.49 -12.57 -10.73
C PRO A 32 -2.95 -11.58 -9.69
N ALA A 33 -3.81 -10.65 -9.29
CA ALA A 33 -3.52 -9.64 -8.27
C ALA A 33 -4.78 -9.39 -7.45
N GLN A 34 -4.60 -8.88 -6.24
CA GLN A 34 -5.69 -8.41 -5.39
C GLN A 34 -5.97 -6.93 -5.67
N SER A 35 -7.20 -6.51 -5.39
CA SER A 35 -7.64 -5.13 -5.44
C SER A 35 -7.94 -4.57 -4.05
N CYS A 36 -7.86 -3.25 -3.90
CA CYS A 36 -8.19 -2.58 -2.65
C CYS A 36 -8.72 -1.18 -2.92
N VAL A 37 -9.78 -0.78 -2.22
CA VAL A 37 -10.17 0.63 -2.10
C VAL A 37 -9.88 1.03 -0.66
N LEU A 38 -8.96 1.97 -0.47
CA LEU A 38 -8.37 2.35 0.83
C LEU A 38 -9.34 3.21 1.65
N SER A 39 -10.56 2.72 1.84
CA SER A 39 -11.59 3.31 2.70
C SER A 39 -11.47 2.79 4.13
N HIS A 40 -12.14 3.45 5.08
CA HIS A 40 -12.19 2.99 6.47
C HIS A 40 -12.74 1.56 6.57
N ILE A 41 -12.19 0.75 7.48
CA ILE A 41 -12.50 -0.69 7.58
C ILE A 41 -14.00 -0.97 7.79
N THR A 42 -14.71 -0.12 8.53
CA THR A 42 -16.16 -0.26 8.75
C THR A 42 -16.95 -0.19 7.45
N THR A 43 -16.52 0.64 6.50
CA THR A 43 -17.14 0.73 5.17
C THR A 43 -16.95 -0.59 4.45
N THR A 44 -15.73 -1.14 4.46
CA THR A 44 -15.49 -2.45 3.82
C THR A 44 -16.24 -3.60 4.49
N ILE A 45 -16.38 -3.61 5.82
CA ILE A 45 -17.20 -4.60 6.54
C ILE A 45 -18.65 -4.56 6.05
N GLY A 46 -19.28 -3.38 6.05
CA GLY A 46 -20.66 -3.24 5.57
C GLY A 46 -20.84 -3.59 4.08
N LEU A 47 -19.82 -3.34 3.26
CA LEU A 47 -19.82 -3.73 1.85
C LEU A 47 -19.65 -5.25 1.65
N ILE A 48 -18.85 -5.91 2.49
CA ILE A 48 -18.75 -7.37 2.52
C ILE A 48 -20.11 -7.99 2.86
N GLU A 49 -20.79 -7.47 3.87
CA GLU A 49 -22.16 -7.89 4.24
C GLU A 49 -23.16 -7.71 3.10
N ALA A 50 -22.97 -6.65 2.29
CA ALA A 50 -23.76 -6.38 1.09
C ALA A 50 -23.34 -7.20 -0.14
N GLY A 51 -22.32 -8.06 -0.03
CA GLY A 51 -21.85 -8.94 -1.11
C GLY A 51 -20.86 -8.30 -2.10
N ALA A 52 -20.25 -7.17 -1.76
CA ALA A 52 -19.26 -6.51 -2.60
C ALA A 52 -17.94 -7.34 -2.69
N PRO A 53 -17.21 -7.26 -3.83
CA PRO A 53 -16.03 -8.06 -4.08
C PRO A 53 -14.76 -7.46 -3.42
N VAL A 54 -14.70 -7.45 -2.09
CA VAL A 54 -13.51 -6.97 -1.36
C VAL A 54 -12.44 -8.04 -1.33
N ASP A 55 -11.28 -7.80 -1.97
CA ASP A 55 -10.12 -8.71 -1.82
C ASP A 55 -9.35 -8.41 -0.52
N LEU A 56 -8.99 -7.13 -0.29
CA LEU A 56 -8.26 -6.68 0.89
C LEU A 56 -8.99 -5.52 1.60
N PRO A 57 -9.48 -5.70 2.83
CA PRO A 57 -9.84 -4.56 3.68
C PRO A 57 -8.58 -3.78 4.07
N PHE A 58 -8.65 -2.46 3.96
CA PHE A 58 -7.60 -1.53 4.33
C PHE A 58 -7.87 -0.88 5.69
N GLN A 59 -6.82 -0.58 6.45
CA GLN A 59 -6.93 0.33 7.58
C GLN A 59 -5.57 0.93 7.98
N SER A 60 -5.54 2.25 8.20
CA SER A 60 -4.43 2.90 8.90
C SER A 60 -4.44 2.52 10.38
N ILE A 61 -3.28 2.15 10.93
CA ILE A 61 -3.10 1.76 12.33
C ILE A 61 -1.94 2.53 12.97
N ALA A 62 -1.91 2.54 14.30
CA ALA A 62 -0.88 3.22 15.09
C ALA A 62 -0.47 2.43 16.34
N GLY A 63 0.65 2.84 16.95
CA GLY A 63 1.27 2.17 18.09
C GLY A 63 0.63 2.42 19.45
N THR A 64 -0.40 3.27 19.54
CA THR A 64 -1.14 3.54 20.79
C THR A 64 -2.62 3.36 20.60
N GLU A 65 -3.29 2.92 21.67
CA GLU A 65 -4.75 2.74 21.67
C GLU A 65 -5.48 4.06 21.41
N ALA A 66 -4.98 5.17 21.96
CA ALA A 66 -5.55 6.49 21.72
C ALA A 66 -5.40 6.94 20.26
N ALA A 67 -4.27 6.64 19.59
CA ALA A 67 -4.10 6.92 18.17
C ALA A 67 -5.07 6.09 17.30
N ASN A 68 -5.20 4.78 17.58
CA ASN A 68 -6.14 3.92 16.86
C ASN A 68 -7.60 4.39 17.04
N ARG A 69 -7.98 4.82 18.25
CA ARG A 69 -9.29 5.44 18.49
C ARG A 69 -9.48 6.74 17.70
N ALA A 70 -8.43 7.55 17.52
CA ALA A 70 -8.50 8.75 16.69
C ALA A 70 -8.74 8.41 15.21
N PHE A 71 -8.28 7.24 14.75
CA PHE A 71 -8.62 6.67 13.45
C PHE A 71 -9.98 5.97 13.41
N GLY A 72 -10.73 5.92 14.50
CA GLY A 72 -12.04 5.26 14.55
C GLY A 72 -11.99 3.75 14.71
N VAL A 73 -10.84 3.17 15.13
CA VAL A 73 -10.67 1.72 15.24
C VAL A 73 -10.13 1.25 16.59
N ASP A 74 -10.42 -0.01 16.91
CA ASP A 74 -9.77 -0.78 17.96
C ASP A 74 -9.37 -2.17 17.44
N ILE A 75 -8.70 -2.95 18.27
CA ILE A 75 -8.23 -4.29 17.89
C ILE A 75 -9.39 -5.25 17.58
N ALA A 76 -10.53 -5.10 18.25
CA ALA A 76 -11.68 -5.98 18.02
C ALA A 76 -12.26 -5.72 16.63
N LEU A 77 -12.45 -4.47 16.26
CA LEU A 77 -12.93 -4.07 14.93
C LEU A 77 -11.97 -4.47 13.81
N LEU A 78 -10.65 -4.35 14.03
CA LEU A 78 -9.65 -4.81 13.07
C LEU A 78 -9.73 -6.32 12.81
N ARG A 79 -9.95 -7.12 13.87
CA ARG A 79 -10.16 -8.57 13.76
C ARG A 79 -11.47 -8.91 13.08
N GLU A 80 -12.55 -8.17 13.36
CA GLU A 80 -13.84 -8.32 12.68
C GLU A 80 -13.68 -8.11 11.17
N GLY A 81 -13.02 -7.04 10.73
CA GLY A 81 -12.78 -6.80 9.30
C GLY A 81 -11.92 -7.88 8.63
N ARG A 82 -10.91 -8.41 9.33
CA ARG A 82 -10.13 -9.57 8.87
C ARG A 82 -11.01 -10.80 8.67
N ASP A 83 -11.81 -11.13 9.67
CA ASP A 83 -12.63 -12.34 9.67
C ASP A 83 -13.76 -12.23 8.63
N ALA A 84 -14.34 -11.04 8.45
CA ALA A 84 -15.29 -10.73 7.38
C ALA A 84 -14.66 -10.96 5.99
N ALA A 85 -13.48 -10.44 5.73
CA ALA A 85 -12.80 -10.63 4.44
C ALA A 85 -12.38 -12.09 4.21
N ARG A 86 -11.91 -12.80 5.25
CA ARG A 86 -11.61 -14.25 5.17
C ARG A 86 -12.84 -15.08 4.80
N SER A 87 -14.04 -14.68 5.25
CA SER A 87 -15.29 -15.37 4.95
C SER A 87 -15.65 -15.38 3.46
N LEU A 88 -15.10 -14.44 2.67
CA LEU A 88 -15.32 -14.39 1.22
C LEU A 88 -14.52 -15.44 0.44
N HIS A 89 -13.49 -16.05 1.05
CA HIS A 89 -12.65 -17.08 0.42
C HIS A 89 -12.08 -16.69 -0.96
N ARG A 90 -11.68 -15.43 -1.12
CA ARG A 90 -11.21 -14.89 -2.41
C ARG A 90 -9.73 -15.14 -2.70
N GLY A 91 -8.93 -15.46 -1.68
CA GLY A 91 -7.52 -15.81 -1.82
C GLY A 91 -7.32 -17.15 -2.52
N THR A 92 -6.35 -17.23 -3.44
CA THR A 92 -6.05 -18.45 -4.23
C THR A 92 -4.81 -19.20 -3.76
N VAL A 93 -3.95 -18.56 -2.96
CA VAL A 93 -2.69 -19.13 -2.44
C VAL A 93 -2.72 -19.25 -0.91
N GLY A 94 -3.32 -18.28 -0.23
CA GLY A 94 -3.45 -18.23 1.23
C GLY A 94 -4.62 -17.35 1.66
N ASP A 95 -4.73 -17.11 2.96
CA ASP A 95 -5.87 -16.43 3.61
C ASP A 95 -5.46 -15.15 4.38
N ASN A 96 -4.27 -14.62 4.10
CA ASN A 96 -3.87 -13.29 4.55
C ASN A 96 -4.63 -12.25 3.70
N VAL A 97 -5.43 -11.41 4.36
CA VAL A 97 -6.38 -10.50 3.67
C VAL A 97 -6.21 -9.04 4.07
N MET A 98 -5.55 -8.74 5.19
CA MET A 98 -5.44 -7.36 5.64
C MET A 98 -4.40 -6.59 4.84
N TYR A 99 -4.75 -5.36 4.48
CA TYR A 99 -3.80 -4.34 4.07
C TYR A 99 -3.76 -3.25 5.15
N LEU A 100 -2.61 -3.09 5.81
CA LEU A 100 -2.43 -2.12 6.89
C LEU A 100 -1.40 -1.07 6.53
N GLU A 101 -1.62 0.14 7.01
CA GLU A 101 -0.72 1.26 6.78
C GLU A 101 -0.34 1.94 8.09
N THR A 102 0.94 2.29 8.20
CA THR A 102 1.56 2.91 9.37
C THR A 102 2.36 4.16 8.94
N GLY A 103 3.02 4.82 9.88
CA GLY A 103 3.82 5.99 9.56
C GLY A 103 4.26 6.72 10.81
N GLN A 104 5.56 7.01 10.86
CA GLN A 104 6.14 7.86 11.89
C GLN A 104 5.45 9.22 11.91
N GLY A 105 5.14 9.70 13.12
CA GLY A 105 4.48 10.99 13.35
C GLY A 105 2.98 10.90 13.60
N SER A 106 2.31 9.81 13.21
CA SER A 106 0.86 9.61 13.41
C SER A 106 0.38 9.83 14.86
N ALA A 107 1.06 9.21 15.83
CA ALA A 107 0.72 9.37 17.24
C ALA A 107 1.11 10.75 17.81
N LEU A 108 2.15 11.39 17.27
CA LEU A 108 2.54 12.74 17.69
C LEU A 108 1.52 13.77 17.18
N SER A 109 1.11 13.65 15.92
CA SER A 109 0.11 14.48 15.25
C SER A 109 -1.22 14.52 16.00
N SER A 110 -1.67 13.38 16.52
CA SER A 110 -2.89 13.27 17.31
C SER A 110 -2.72 13.58 18.81
N GLY A 111 -1.52 13.94 19.27
CA GLY A 111 -1.24 14.18 20.69
C GLY A 111 -1.30 12.91 21.56
N THR A 112 -1.23 11.72 20.94
CA THR A 112 -1.41 10.41 21.59
C THR A 112 -0.10 9.63 21.75
N HIS A 113 1.04 10.30 21.62
CA HIS A 113 2.39 9.74 21.76
C HIS A 113 2.87 9.58 23.22
N LEU A 114 2.03 9.94 24.19
CA LEU A 114 2.38 9.88 25.61
C LEU A 114 2.31 8.45 26.14
N GLY A 115 3.38 8.02 26.80
CA GLY A 115 3.50 6.74 27.47
C GLY A 115 3.16 6.81 28.96
N THR A 116 3.76 5.89 29.73
CA THR A 116 3.51 5.78 31.18
C THR A 116 3.93 7.04 31.92
N GLY A 117 3.05 7.57 32.78
CA GLY A 117 3.28 8.79 33.54
C GLY A 117 3.28 10.07 32.69
N GLY A 118 2.67 10.03 31.50
CA GLY A 118 2.57 11.20 30.61
C GLY A 118 3.87 11.58 29.92
N LYS A 119 4.88 10.69 29.93
CA LYS A 119 6.17 10.95 29.27
C LYS A 119 6.06 10.72 27.76
N PRO A 120 6.57 11.64 26.93
CA PRO A 120 6.64 11.43 25.48
C PRO A 120 7.40 10.15 25.11
N VAL A 121 6.92 9.44 24.09
CA VAL A 121 7.61 8.34 23.43
C VAL A 121 7.99 8.79 22.03
N ASP A 122 9.19 8.42 21.57
CA ASP A 122 9.69 8.79 20.25
C ASP A 122 8.95 8.07 19.10
N GLN A 123 9.03 8.65 17.91
CA GLN A 123 8.29 8.20 16.73
C GLN A 123 8.63 6.74 16.36
N GLN A 124 9.91 6.36 16.35
CA GLN A 124 10.35 5.02 15.98
C GLN A 124 9.81 3.94 16.91
N THR A 125 9.80 4.19 18.22
CA THR A 125 9.24 3.25 19.20
C THR A 125 7.75 3.04 18.97
N LEU A 126 6.99 4.11 18.70
CA LEU A 126 5.56 4.01 18.44
C LEU A 126 5.25 3.35 17.09
N GLU A 127 6.07 3.60 16.09
CA GLU A 127 5.95 2.93 14.79
C GLU A 127 6.21 1.43 14.91
N THR A 128 7.24 1.04 15.67
CA THR A 128 7.51 -0.38 15.97
C THR A 128 6.35 -1.06 16.72
N ARG A 129 5.61 -0.31 17.56
CA ARG A 129 4.40 -0.81 18.22
C ARG A 129 3.22 -0.98 17.25
N ALA A 130 3.11 -0.14 16.22
CA ALA A 130 2.10 -0.32 15.18
C ALA A 130 2.32 -1.64 14.42
N TYR A 131 3.58 -2.03 14.19
CA TYR A 131 3.92 -3.34 13.63
C TYR A 131 3.49 -4.51 14.53
N ALA A 132 3.54 -4.35 15.86
CA ALA A 132 3.02 -5.38 16.77
C ALA A 132 1.49 -5.53 16.65
N VAL A 133 0.76 -4.43 16.41
CA VAL A 133 -0.67 -4.48 16.09
C VAL A 133 -0.88 -5.18 14.76
N ALA A 134 -0.12 -4.84 13.73
CA ALA A 134 -0.22 -5.49 12.42
C ALA A 134 0.02 -7.00 12.51
N ARG A 135 1.00 -7.44 13.30
CA ARG A 135 1.33 -8.87 13.44
C ARG A 135 0.17 -9.71 13.95
N ASP A 136 -0.66 -9.17 14.85
CA ASP A 136 -1.85 -9.86 15.38
C ASP A 136 -2.91 -10.14 14.29
N LEU A 137 -2.88 -9.37 13.20
CA LEU A 137 -3.86 -9.42 12.13
C LEU A 137 -3.43 -10.30 10.95
N GLU A 138 -2.21 -10.86 10.98
CA GLU A 138 -1.67 -11.72 9.91
C GLU A 138 -1.88 -11.13 8.49
N PRO A 139 -1.44 -9.89 8.23
CA PRO A 139 -1.76 -9.16 7.02
C PRO A 139 -1.10 -9.74 5.78
N LEU A 140 -1.69 -9.49 4.62
CA LEU A 140 -1.02 -9.71 3.34
C LEU A 140 0.02 -8.62 3.09
N LEU A 141 -0.34 -7.38 3.44
CA LEU A 141 0.47 -6.19 3.18
C LEU A 141 0.50 -5.29 4.42
N VAL A 142 1.70 -4.80 4.74
CA VAL A 142 1.89 -3.68 5.68
C VAL A 142 2.88 -2.74 5.03
N ASN A 143 2.58 -1.45 4.94
CA ASN A 143 3.60 -0.44 4.64
C ASN A 143 3.61 0.68 5.67
N THR A 144 4.81 1.21 5.92
CA THR A 144 4.95 2.58 6.41
C THR A 144 4.75 3.55 5.25
N VAL A 145 4.24 4.74 5.52
CA VAL A 145 4.27 5.88 4.59
C VAL A 145 5.29 6.88 5.08
N VAL A 146 6.50 6.82 4.52
CA VAL A 146 7.60 7.67 4.99
C VAL A 146 7.64 8.98 4.21
N GLY A 147 7.61 10.11 4.91
CA GLY A 147 7.66 11.45 4.30
C GLY A 147 6.31 12.07 3.90
N PHE A 148 5.20 11.38 4.16
CA PHE A 148 3.86 11.82 3.75
C PHE A 148 3.26 12.95 4.59
N ILE A 149 3.56 13.01 5.90
CA ILE A 149 2.88 13.97 6.78
C ILE A 149 3.46 15.38 6.62
N GLY A 150 4.79 15.52 6.67
CA GLY A 150 5.44 16.82 6.56
C GLY A 150 6.77 16.94 7.32
N PRO A 151 7.48 18.07 7.14
CA PRO A 151 8.79 18.34 7.72
C PRO A 151 8.78 18.48 9.25
N GLU A 152 7.61 18.64 9.87
CA GLU A 152 7.46 18.70 11.33
C GLU A 152 7.81 17.35 11.99
N TYR A 153 7.75 16.26 11.22
CA TYR A 153 8.02 14.89 11.69
C TYR A 153 9.32 14.33 11.11
N LEU A 154 9.57 14.57 9.81
CA LEU A 154 10.77 14.18 9.08
C LEU A 154 11.15 15.33 8.13
N TYR A 155 12.13 16.13 8.53
CA TYR A 155 12.40 17.44 7.94
C TYR A 155 13.01 17.38 6.52
N ASP A 156 13.99 16.50 6.31
CA ASP A 156 14.80 16.43 5.09
C ASP A 156 14.87 15.01 4.51
N GLY A 157 15.40 14.89 3.28
CA GLY A 157 15.63 13.61 2.61
C GLY A 157 16.46 12.64 3.45
N ARG A 158 17.41 13.14 4.25
CA ARG A 158 18.23 12.30 5.14
C ARG A 158 17.39 11.63 6.23
N GLN A 159 16.49 12.37 6.86
CA GLN A 159 15.58 11.84 7.88
C GLN A 159 14.57 10.87 7.27
N ILE A 160 14.03 11.16 6.08
CA ILE A 160 13.13 10.27 5.34
C ILE A 160 13.85 8.95 5.00
N ILE A 161 15.06 9.01 4.44
CA ILE A 161 15.87 7.82 4.14
C ILE A 161 16.11 6.99 5.40
N ARG A 162 16.46 7.64 6.51
CA ARG A 162 16.72 6.95 7.78
C ARG A 162 15.47 6.25 8.31
N ALA A 163 14.34 6.96 8.38
CA ALA A 163 13.08 6.43 8.87
C ALA A 163 12.61 5.25 8.03
N GLY A 164 12.66 5.35 6.70
CA GLY A 164 12.25 4.26 5.81
C GLY A 164 13.06 2.97 6.02
N LEU A 165 14.36 3.08 6.30
CA LEU A 165 15.21 1.93 6.62
C LEU A 165 14.94 1.35 8.01
N GLU A 166 14.72 2.21 9.01
CA GLU A 166 14.36 1.77 10.37
C GLU A 166 13.03 1.03 10.38
N ASP A 167 12.03 1.58 9.71
CA ASP A 167 10.69 1.03 9.56
C ASP A 167 10.70 -0.32 8.86
N HIS A 168 11.35 -0.39 7.70
CA HIS A 168 11.51 -1.64 6.97
C HIS A 168 12.19 -2.72 7.82
N PHE A 169 13.29 -2.37 8.50
CA PHE A 169 14.01 -3.31 9.37
C PHE A 169 13.14 -3.82 10.52
N CYS A 170 12.47 -2.91 11.25
CA CYS A 170 11.62 -3.25 12.39
C CYS A 170 10.43 -4.13 11.96
N GLY A 171 9.77 -3.79 10.85
CA GLY A 171 8.67 -4.60 10.31
C GLY A 171 9.12 -6.02 9.93
N LYS A 172 10.26 -6.14 9.22
CA LYS A 172 10.84 -7.44 8.87
C LYS A 172 11.27 -8.25 10.10
N LEU A 173 11.89 -7.61 11.09
CA LEU A 173 12.30 -8.25 12.34
C LEU A 173 11.11 -8.85 13.09
N LEU A 174 9.94 -8.22 12.99
CA LEU A 174 8.69 -8.70 13.56
C LEU A 174 7.96 -9.74 12.69
N GLY A 175 8.50 -10.07 11.51
CA GLY A 175 7.97 -11.09 10.61
C GLY A 175 6.86 -10.61 9.68
N LEU A 176 6.74 -9.30 9.45
CA LEU A 176 5.69 -8.74 8.58
C LEU A 176 6.10 -8.73 7.09
N PRO A 177 5.11 -8.78 6.17
CA PRO A 177 5.32 -8.53 4.74
C PRO A 177 5.51 -7.02 4.49
N MET A 178 6.60 -6.47 5.04
CA MET A 178 6.83 -5.03 5.14
C MET A 178 7.22 -4.42 3.78
N GLY A 179 6.37 -3.52 3.30
CA GLY A 179 6.65 -2.58 2.23
C GLY A 179 6.87 -1.16 2.74
N VAL A 180 7.16 -0.25 1.83
CA VAL A 180 7.37 1.17 2.12
C VAL A 180 6.78 2.00 0.99
N ASP A 181 5.91 2.95 1.31
CA ASP A 181 5.63 4.06 0.40
C ASP A 181 6.75 5.09 0.54
N VAL A 182 7.59 5.19 -0.50
CA VAL A 182 8.77 6.04 -0.55
C VAL A 182 8.34 7.37 -1.12
N CYS A 183 8.15 8.36 -0.25
CA CYS A 183 7.48 9.56 -0.65
C CYS A 183 7.96 10.81 0.09
N TYR A 184 7.57 11.98 -0.41
CA TYR A 184 7.80 13.25 0.26
C TYR A 184 6.70 14.25 -0.12
N THR A 185 6.54 15.28 0.72
CA THR A 185 5.68 16.42 0.43
C THR A 185 6.50 17.60 -0.06
N ASN A 186 5.93 18.44 -0.92
CA ASN A 186 6.62 19.57 -1.55
C ASN A 186 7.18 20.64 -0.57
N HIS A 187 6.84 20.56 0.71
CA HIS A 187 7.31 21.49 1.75
C HIS A 187 8.37 20.88 2.67
N ALA A 188 8.73 19.61 2.49
CA ALA A 188 9.91 19.01 3.11
C ALA A 188 11.19 19.38 2.32
N GLU A 189 12.34 19.38 3.00
CA GLU A 189 13.65 19.59 2.36
C GLU A 189 14.13 18.27 1.74
N ALA A 190 13.39 17.80 0.74
CA ALA A 190 13.62 16.55 0.02
C ALA A 190 13.24 16.68 -1.45
N ASP A 191 13.84 15.85 -2.30
CA ASP A 191 13.48 15.75 -3.71
C ASP A 191 13.41 14.29 -4.19
N GLN A 192 13.10 14.10 -5.48
CA GLN A 192 12.99 12.76 -6.07
C GLN A 192 14.30 11.96 -6.01
N ASN A 193 15.47 12.62 -5.98
CA ASN A 193 16.74 11.91 -5.85
C ASN A 193 16.86 11.23 -4.48
N ASP A 194 16.34 11.85 -3.42
CA ASP A 194 16.28 11.23 -2.09
C ASP A 194 15.41 9.97 -2.11
N MET A 195 14.28 10.02 -2.85
CA MET A 195 13.38 8.87 -3.03
C MET A 195 14.06 7.74 -3.80
N ASP A 196 14.80 8.06 -4.87
CA ASP A 196 15.57 7.08 -5.64
C ASP A 196 16.68 6.44 -4.79
N VAL A 197 17.37 7.23 -3.94
CA VAL A 197 18.35 6.70 -2.98
C VAL A 197 17.67 5.73 -2.02
N LEU A 198 16.55 6.12 -1.40
CA LEU A 198 15.82 5.25 -0.48
C LEU A 198 15.34 3.96 -1.16
N LEU A 199 14.76 4.05 -2.37
CA LEU A 199 14.29 2.90 -3.14
C LEU A 199 15.43 1.90 -3.39
N ASN A 200 16.61 2.37 -3.80
CA ASN A 200 17.76 1.49 -4.04
C ASN A 200 18.25 0.82 -2.75
N LEU A 201 18.27 1.54 -1.62
CA LEU A 201 18.66 0.98 -0.32
C LEU A 201 17.65 -0.07 0.16
N LEU A 202 16.34 0.20 -0.02
CA LEU A 202 15.27 -0.73 0.33
C LEU A 202 15.27 -1.98 -0.55
N ALA A 203 15.54 -1.85 -1.84
CA ALA A 203 15.69 -2.97 -2.75
C ALA A 203 16.88 -3.86 -2.33
N ALA A 204 18.02 -3.26 -2.00
CA ALA A 204 19.17 -4.00 -1.46
C ALA A 204 18.85 -4.69 -0.12
N ALA A 205 17.96 -4.10 0.69
CA ALA A 205 17.51 -4.67 1.96
C ALA A 205 16.40 -5.74 1.82
N GLY A 206 15.87 -5.98 0.61
CA GLY A 206 14.82 -6.97 0.37
C GLY A 206 13.41 -6.51 0.75
N VAL A 207 13.07 -5.24 0.49
CA VAL A 207 11.72 -4.70 0.64
C VAL A 207 10.69 -5.56 -0.12
N ALA A 208 9.54 -5.85 0.52
CA ALA A 208 8.54 -6.73 -0.07
C ALA A 208 7.81 -6.06 -1.25
N PHE A 209 7.47 -4.79 -1.10
CA PHE A 209 6.86 -3.97 -2.14
C PHE A 209 7.07 -2.48 -1.85
N VAL A 210 6.88 -1.68 -2.89
CA VAL A 210 6.81 -0.22 -2.79
C VAL A 210 5.55 0.26 -3.50
N ILE A 211 5.12 1.48 -3.20
CA ILE A 211 3.99 2.14 -3.86
C ILE A 211 4.51 2.90 -5.08
N THR A 212 3.70 2.93 -6.14
CA THR A 212 4.01 3.67 -7.36
C THR A 212 2.75 4.33 -7.90
N VAL A 213 2.86 5.58 -8.34
CA VAL A 213 1.80 6.34 -9.00
C VAL A 213 2.23 6.77 -10.41
N PRO A 214 1.31 7.15 -11.30
CA PRO A 214 1.67 7.62 -12.64
C PRO A 214 2.58 8.86 -12.58
N GLY A 215 3.83 8.70 -13.01
CA GLY A 215 4.78 9.81 -13.08
C GLY A 215 5.29 10.33 -11.74
N ALA A 216 5.18 9.54 -10.66
CA ALA A 216 5.59 9.91 -9.30
C ALA A 216 4.80 11.05 -8.65
N ASP A 217 3.75 11.58 -9.30
CA ASP A 217 2.92 12.69 -8.80
C ASP A 217 1.51 12.19 -8.45
N ASP A 218 1.16 12.19 -7.16
CA ASP A 218 -0.21 11.96 -6.73
C ASP A 218 -0.94 13.30 -6.58
N VAL A 219 -1.68 13.66 -7.64
CA VAL A 219 -2.40 14.93 -7.72
C VAL A 219 -3.55 15.07 -6.72
N MET A 220 -4.05 13.97 -6.17
CA MET A 220 -5.17 14.00 -5.21
C MET A 220 -4.65 14.14 -3.79
N LEU A 221 -3.62 13.36 -3.43
CA LEU A 221 -3.02 13.39 -2.11
C LEU A 221 -1.98 14.51 -1.95
N GLY A 222 -1.51 15.11 -3.05
CA GLY A 222 -0.66 16.31 -3.03
C GLY A 222 0.79 16.05 -2.60
N TYR A 223 1.31 14.86 -2.90
CA TYR A 223 2.66 14.41 -2.55
C TYR A 223 3.30 13.67 -3.72
N GLN A 224 4.61 13.47 -3.64
CA GLN A 224 5.38 12.70 -4.61
C GLN A 224 5.74 11.34 -4.03
N SER A 225 5.49 10.28 -4.82
CA SER A 225 5.87 8.90 -4.50
C SER A 225 6.85 8.39 -5.57
N LEU A 226 6.91 7.08 -5.80
CA LEU A 226 7.67 6.50 -6.92
C LEU A 226 6.80 6.42 -8.18
N SER A 227 7.44 6.36 -9.33
CA SER A 227 6.78 6.08 -10.60
C SER A 227 6.76 4.59 -10.95
N PHE A 228 5.91 4.19 -11.89
CA PHE A 228 5.97 2.84 -12.47
C PHE A 228 7.35 2.51 -13.07
N HIS A 229 8.07 3.51 -13.59
CA HIS A 229 9.38 3.33 -14.19
C HIS A 229 10.43 2.99 -13.15
N ASP A 230 10.36 3.61 -11.96
CA ASP A 230 11.35 3.41 -10.90
C ASP A 230 11.31 1.96 -10.40
N ALA A 231 10.12 1.40 -10.19
CA ALA A 231 9.97 0.00 -9.84
C ALA A 231 10.52 -0.96 -10.92
N LEU A 232 10.37 -0.62 -12.21
CA LEU A 232 10.87 -1.41 -13.33
C LEU A 232 12.40 -1.34 -13.45
N VAL A 233 12.97 -0.15 -13.27
CA VAL A 233 14.42 0.07 -13.27
C VAL A 233 15.05 -0.64 -12.08
N THR A 234 14.52 -0.47 -10.88
CA THR A 234 15.02 -1.13 -9.67
C THR A 234 14.97 -2.65 -9.80
N ARG A 235 13.88 -3.22 -10.32
CA ARG A 235 13.83 -4.67 -10.60
C ARG A 235 14.95 -5.12 -11.53
N ARG A 236 15.20 -4.38 -12.61
CA ARG A 236 16.28 -4.69 -13.55
C ARG A 236 17.66 -4.59 -12.90
N THR A 237 17.90 -3.52 -12.14
CA THR A 237 19.18 -3.25 -11.47
C THR A 237 19.54 -4.35 -10.47
N PHE A 238 18.56 -4.83 -9.71
CA PHE A 238 18.77 -5.85 -8.67
C PHE A 238 18.45 -7.28 -9.11
N GLY A 239 18.07 -7.50 -10.37
CA GLY A 239 17.68 -8.82 -10.87
C GLY A 239 16.44 -9.40 -10.18
N LEU A 240 15.49 -8.55 -9.78
CA LEU A 240 14.27 -8.93 -9.08
C LEU A 240 13.12 -9.16 -10.08
N ALA A 241 12.23 -10.09 -9.74
CA ALA A 241 11.03 -10.40 -10.51
C ALA A 241 9.75 -9.95 -9.76
N PRO A 242 8.63 -9.76 -10.47
CA PRO A 242 7.30 -9.72 -9.85
C PRO A 242 6.96 -11.04 -9.13
N ALA A 243 5.80 -11.08 -8.47
CA ALA A 243 5.27 -12.35 -7.98
C ALA A 243 5.12 -13.36 -9.13
N PRO A 244 5.42 -14.66 -8.95
CA PRO A 244 5.50 -15.64 -10.04
C PRO A 244 4.23 -15.72 -10.89
N GLU A 245 3.06 -15.64 -10.27
CA GLU A 245 1.76 -15.66 -10.95
C GLU A 245 1.59 -14.43 -11.84
N PHE A 246 2.01 -13.27 -11.36
CA PHE A 246 1.95 -12.01 -12.11
C PHE A 246 2.98 -11.98 -13.25
N GLU A 247 4.18 -12.51 -13.04
CA GLU A 247 5.17 -12.66 -14.10
C GLU A 247 4.67 -13.59 -15.22
N ALA A 248 4.08 -14.73 -14.86
CA ALA A 248 3.46 -15.64 -15.82
C ALA A 248 2.31 -14.98 -16.59
N TRP A 249 1.50 -14.14 -15.92
CA TRP A 249 0.48 -13.34 -16.58
C TRP A 249 1.08 -12.32 -17.55
N LEU A 250 2.11 -11.57 -17.14
CA LEU A 250 2.81 -10.60 -18.00
C LEU A 250 3.37 -11.24 -19.27
N ARG A 251 3.96 -12.45 -19.16
CA ARG A 251 4.44 -13.22 -20.33
C ARG A 251 3.29 -13.60 -21.26
N ARG A 252 2.18 -14.11 -20.69
CA ARG A 252 1.00 -14.52 -21.46
C ARG A 252 0.35 -13.36 -22.22
N VAL A 253 0.33 -12.15 -21.64
CA VAL A 253 -0.20 -10.96 -22.31
C VAL A 253 0.83 -10.24 -23.20
N GLY A 254 2.04 -10.80 -23.33
CA GLY A 254 3.08 -10.31 -24.23
C GLY A 254 3.78 -9.03 -23.77
N MET A 255 3.72 -8.70 -22.47
CA MET A 255 4.34 -7.50 -21.89
C MET A 255 5.80 -7.70 -21.48
N VAL A 256 6.24 -8.94 -21.26
CA VAL A 256 7.64 -9.27 -20.95
C VAL A 256 8.14 -10.43 -21.81
N ASP A 257 9.44 -10.40 -22.13
CA ASP A 257 10.14 -11.44 -22.87
C ASP A 257 10.54 -12.63 -21.99
N ASP A 258 11.21 -13.63 -22.58
CA ASP A 258 11.65 -14.81 -21.86
C ASP A 258 12.65 -14.50 -20.72
N ALA A 259 13.35 -13.38 -20.82
CA ALA A 259 14.28 -12.87 -19.83
C ALA A 259 13.61 -11.92 -18.79
N GLY A 260 12.27 -11.79 -18.81
CA GLY A 260 11.52 -10.94 -17.88
C GLY A 260 11.64 -9.44 -18.18
N ARG A 261 12.17 -9.05 -19.34
CA ARG A 261 12.32 -7.65 -19.75
C ARG A 261 11.08 -7.19 -20.46
N LEU A 262 10.69 -5.93 -20.24
CA LEU A 262 9.59 -5.33 -20.98
C LEU A 262 9.85 -5.39 -22.49
N THR A 263 8.87 -5.89 -23.23
CA THR A 263 8.85 -5.85 -24.68
C THR A 263 8.44 -4.45 -25.15
N PRO A 264 8.90 -4.00 -26.34
CA PRO A 264 8.30 -2.84 -26.98
C PRO A 264 6.80 -3.06 -27.10
N PHE A 265 6.03 -2.23 -26.41
CA PHE A 265 4.59 -2.40 -26.30
C PHE A 265 3.87 -1.39 -27.18
N ASP A 266 3.14 -1.89 -28.18
CA ASP A 266 2.19 -1.05 -28.90
C ASP A 266 0.85 -1.04 -28.15
N VAL A 267 0.56 0.09 -27.50
CA VAL A 267 -0.69 0.32 -26.78
C VAL A 267 -1.92 0.15 -27.68
N HIS A 268 -1.79 0.35 -29.00
CA HIS A 268 -2.90 0.17 -29.94
C HIS A 268 -3.30 -1.28 -30.15
N HIS A 269 -2.36 -2.21 -29.99
CA HIS A 269 -2.57 -3.66 -30.09
C HIS A 269 -2.79 -4.35 -28.74
N SER A 270 -2.71 -3.59 -27.65
CA SER A 270 -2.96 -4.08 -26.31
C SER A 270 -4.40 -4.60 -26.14
N PRO A 271 -4.62 -5.83 -25.65
CA PRO A 271 -5.96 -6.26 -25.24
C PRO A 271 -6.51 -5.38 -24.10
N LEU A 272 -5.64 -4.78 -23.28
CA LEU A 272 -6.02 -3.88 -22.18
C LEU A 272 -6.54 -2.53 -22.68
N ARG A 273 -6.37 -2.18 -23.97
CA ARG A 273 -6.95 -0.95 -24.54
C ARG A 273 -8.48 -0.93 -24.41
N ALA A 274 -9.11 -2.10 -24.33
CA ALA A 274 -10.55 -2.21 -24.08
C ALA A 274 -10.98 -1.72 -22.68
N ILE A 275 -10.04 -1.43 -21.77
CA ILE A 275 -10.31 -0.72 -20.50
C ILE A 275 -10.58 0.77 -20.77
N ALA A 276 -9.75 1.42 -21.59
CA ALA A 276 -9.91 2.83 -21.95
C ALA A 276 -10.99 3.06 -23.02
N GLY A 277 -11.21 2.06 -23.87
CA GLY A 277 -12.31 2.00 -24.82
C GLY A 277 -13.61 1.63 -24.11
N GLY A 278 -14.15 2.55 -23.30
CA GLY A 278 -15.48 2.41 -22.73
C GLY A 278 -16.46 2.01 -23.84
N SER A 279 -17.29 1.01 -23.55
CA SER A 279 -18.44 0.63 -24.36
C SER A 279 -19.25 1.90 -24.69
N ARG A 280 -19.04 2.44 -25.90
CA ARG A 280 -20.06 3.23 -26.58
C ARG A 280 -21.03 2.25 -27.23
N ALA A 281 -21.71 1.44 -26.43
CA ALA A 281 -22.97 0.86 -26.84
C ALA A 281 -24.01 1.98 -26.77
N ARG A 282 -24.31 2.58 -27.93
CA ARG A 282 -25.62 3.17 -28.19
C ARG A 282 -26.53 2.07 -28.72
#